data_AF-M7AS81-F1
#
_entry.id   AF-M7AS81-F1
#
_cell.length_a   1.000
_cell.length_b   1.000
_cell.length_c   1.000
_cell.angle_alpha   90.00
_cell.angle_beta   90.00
_cell.angle_gamma   90.00
#
_symmetry.space_group_name_H-M   'P 1'
#
loop_
_entity.id
_entity.type
_entity.pdbx_description
1 polymer ?
#
loop_
_entity_poly.entity_id
_entity_poly.type
_entity_poly.pdbx_seq_one_letter_code
_entity_poly.pdbx_strand_id
1 'polypeptide(L)'
;MGGWDSQKATCQGNATDVPLNRLEINTEHLSWAEPTRPEQSVGDHRKRREKSRFVFPVQNVNCAKPSIAGSKSSQCPAQPEGGGLPRAPWVPGTTTGRAEEENPAFWNQQAAEAIKATLKIQPMNYQAKNLILFLGDGMGVPTITATRILKGQLQGKLGPETPLAMDAFPYVALSKTYNVDRQVPDSAGTATAYLCGVKANYQTIGVSAAARYSQCNTTLGNEVVSVLQRAQRAGKSVGIVTTTRVQHASPAGNYAHVVNRNWYADASMPAAALQGNCRDIAWQLVHNVNFTVILGGGRKYMTPAGTPDPEYPSYVDQNGIRTDNKDLIAQWLESKQGARIDHGHHDGIAQRALTEAVEFDRAIQRAGELTKETETLSVVTADHSHVFSFGGYTLRGSSIFETCRTVEWQIHPLWSVAAPVPSPLLAALPFAG
;
A
#
# COMPACT_ATOMS: atom_id res chain seq x y z
N MET A 1 29.68 -29.82 27.06
CA MET A 1 30.28 -31.16 26.99
C MET A 1 29.17 -32.16 26.81
N GLY A 2 29.30 -33.08 25.84
CA GLY A 2 28.45 -34.27 25.65
C GLY A 2 27.23 -34.07 24.75
N GLY A 3 27.25 -34.67 23.57
CA GLY A 3 26.11 -34.78 22.66
C GLY A 3 25.73 -36.23 22.35
N TRP A 4 24.83 -36.36 21.36
CA TRP A 4 24.29 -37.56 20.69
C TRP A 4 23.23 -38.31 21.54
N ASP A 5 22.03 -38.62 21.03
CA ASP A 5 21.83 -39.40 19.81
C ASP A 5 20.51 -39.15 19.05
N SER A 6 20.53 -39.66 17.83
CA SER A 6 19.63 -39.47 16.70
C SER A 6 18.54 -40.55 16.57
N GLN A 7 17.34 -40.20 16.09
CA GLN A 7 16.49 -41.14 15.32
C GLN A 7 15.72 -40.42 14.20
N LYS A 8 15.97 -40.88 12.97
CA LYS A 8 15.27 -40.55 11.72
C LYS A 8 14.01 -41.41 11.61
N ALA A 9 12.93 -40.84 11.08
CA ALA A 9 11.79 -41.60 10.56
C ALA A 9 11.70 -41.42 9.04
N THR A 10 11.80 -42.53 8.32
CA THR A 10 11.59 -42.69 6.87
C THR A 10 10.16 -43.17 6.59
N CYS A 11 9.52 -42.65 5.56
CA CYS A 11 8.39 -43.31 4.90
C CYS A 11 8.61 -43.33 3.38
N GLN A 12 8.78 -44.53 2.82
CA GLN A 12 8.64 -44.85 1.40
C GLN A 12 7.28 -45.53 1.20
N GLY A 13 6.62 -45.26 0.06
CA GLY A 13 5.45 -45.98 -0.43
C GLY A 13 5.24 -45.71 -1.92
N ASN A 14 5.14 -46.77 -2.71
CA ASN A 14 5.33 -46.85 -4.16
C ASN A 14 4.13 -46.47 -5.05
N ALA A 15 4.48 -45.94 -6.23
CA ALA A 15 3.96 -46.04 -7.60
C ALA A 15 2.51 -46.49 -7.90
N THR A 16 1.86 -45.78 -8.82
CA THR A 16 1.15 -46.34 -9.98
C THR A 16 1.09 -45.33 -11.15
N ASP A 17 1.51 -45.77 -12.34
CA ASP A 17 1.29 -45.13 -13.64
C ASP A 17 -0.11 -45.49 -14.18
N VAL A 18 -0.85 -44.53 -14.75
CA VAL A 18 -1.88 -44.77 -15.79
C VAL A 18 -1.94 -43.54 -16.75
N PRO A 19 -2.08 -43.71 -18.09
CA PRO A 19 -1.83 -42.68 -19.11
C PRO A 19 -3.10 -42.08 -19.74
N LEU A 20 -2.90 -41.23 -20.77
CA LEU A 20 -3.85 -40.74 -21.81
C LEU A 20 -4.51 -39.38 -21.48
N ASN A 21 -4.63 -38.38 -22.36
CA ASN A 21 -4.84 -38.38 -23.80
C ASN A 21 -4.31 -37.10 -24.49
N ARG A 22 -3.84 -37.30 -25.71
CA ARG A 22 -3.61 -36.28 -26.74
C ARG A 22 -4.97 -35.82 -27.25
N LEU A 23 -5.25 -34.51 -27.22
CA LEU A 23 -6.37 -33.89 -27.94
C LEU A 23 -5.79 -32.85 -28.88
N GLU A 24 -5.70 -33.24 -30.15
CA GLU A 24 -5.53 -32.35 -31.29
C GLU A 24 -6.78 -31.49 -31.42
N ILE A 25 -6.62 -30.19 -31.60
CA ILE A 25 -7.69 -29.30 -32.06
C ILE A 25 -7.19 -28.64 -33.34
N ASN A 26 -7.90 -28.98 -34.42
CA ASN A 26 -7.81 -28.42 -35.75
C ASN A 26 -7.90 -26.89 -35.74
N THR A 27 -6.92 -26.27 -36.40
CA THR A 27 -6.98 -24.91 -36.92
C THR A 27 -7.67 -24.94 -38.28
N GLU A 28 -8.82 -24.30 -38.44
CA GLU A 28 -9.24 -23.80 -39.75
C GLU A 28 -10.33 -22.72 -39.65
N HIS A 29 -10.11 -21.69 -40.47
CA HIS A 29 -11.04 -20.63 -40.90
C HIS A 29 -11.56 -19.63 -39.86
N LEU A 30 -11.16 -18.36 -40.03
CA LEU A 30 -12.09 -17.28 -40.40
C LEU A 30 -11.31 -16.08 -40.95
N SER A 31 -11.73 -15.69 -42.15
CA SER A 31 -11.15 -14.70 -43.05
C SER A 31 -11.55 -13.26 -42.70
N TRP A 32 -10.66 -12.36 -43.11
CA TRP A 32 -10.72 -10.90 -43.11
C TRP A 32 -11.94 -10.31 -43.82
N ALA A 33 -12.47 -9.21 -43.25
CA ALA A 33 -13.23 -8.20 -43.98
C ALA A 33 -13.03 -6.82 -43.33
N GLU A 34 -12.35 -5.92 -44.05
CA GLU A 34 -12.28 -4.48 -43.75
C GLU A 34 -13.62 -3.79 -44.07
N PRO A 35 -13.91 -2.66 -43.39
CA PRO A 35 -14.62 -1.58 -44.06
C PRO A 35 -13.91 -0.21 -43.91
N THR A 36 -13.48 0.29 -45.07
CA THR A 36 -13.52 1.66 -45.60
C THR A 36 -13.90 2.85 -44.69
N ARG A 37 -13.03 3.87 -44.70
CA ARG A 37 -13.24 5.25 -44.20
C ARG A 37 -14.32 6.02 -44.97
N PRO A 38 -14.83 7.10 -44.35
CA PRO A 38 -14.95 8.39 -45.03
C PRO A 38 -14.21 9.54 -44.32
N GLU A 39 -13.80 10.52 -45.12
CA GLU A 39 -13.15 11.78 -44.77
C GLU A 39 -14.13 12.86 -44.24
N GLN A 40 -13.53 14.00 -43.81
CA GLN A 40 -14.09 15.34 -43.53
C GLN A 40 -14.54 15.58 -42.08
N SER A 41 -14.32 16.73 -41.41
CA SER A 41 -13.82 18.06 -41.80
C SER A 41 -13.31 18.82 -40.55
N VAL A 42 -12.47 19.82 -40.80
CA VAL A 42 -11.90 20.81 -39.86
C VAL A 42 -12.96 21.72 -39.25
N GLY A 43 -12.82 22.05 -37.95
CA GLY A 43 -13.62 23.06 -37.23
C GLY A 43 -12.93 23.55 -35.96
N ASP A 44 -12.79 24.87 -35.87
CA ASP A 44 -12.02 25.75 -34.98
C ASP A 44 -12.41 25.71 -33.47
N HIS A 45 -11.45 25.98 -32.56
CA HIS A 45 -11.62 26.96 -31.48
C HIS A 45 -10.40 27.08 -30.54
N ARG A 46 -9.62 28.15 -30.73
CA ARG A 46 -8.75 28.76 -29.71
C ARG A 46 -9.59 29.36 -28.57
N LYS A 47 -9.35 28.94 -27.31
CA LYS A 47 -9.58 29.80 -26.13
C LYS A 47 -8.45 29.68 -25.11
N ARG A 48 -7.96 30.86 -24.71
CA ARG A 48 -6.92 31.17 -23.73
C ARG A 48 -7.18 30.51 -22.37
N ARG A 49 -6.12 30.02 -21.71
CA ARG A 49 -6.10 29.77 -20.26
C ARG A 49 -5.12 30.74 -19.60
N GLU A 50 -5.64 31.53 -18.67
CA GLU A 50 -4.89 32.38 -17.75
C GLU A 50 -4.16 31.52 -16.70
N LYS A 51 -2.94 31.94 -16.39
CA LYS A 51 -2.05 31.32 -15.39
C LYS A 51 -2.27 32.00 -14.04
N SER A 52 -2.57 31.23 -13.01
CA SER A 52 -2.46 31.65 -11.61
C SER A 52 -1.48 30.73 -10.90
N ARG A 53 -0.26 31.22 -10.65
CA ARG A 53 0.79 30.55 -9.86
C ARG A 53 0.61 30.94 -8.39
N PHE A 54 0.62 29.96 -7.49
CA PHE A 54 0.92 30.17 -6.08
C PHE A 54 2.15 29.33 -5.71
N VAL A 55 3.17 30.00 -5.18
CA VAL A 55 4.45 29.43 -4.72
C VAL A 55 4.48 29.57 -3.20
N PHE A 56 4.81 28.49 -2.49
CA PHE A 56 5.21 28.54 -1.08
C PHE A 56 6.60 27.93 -0.90
N PRO A 57 7.49 28.50 -0.07
CA PRO A 57 8.86 28.06 0.08
C PRO A 57 8.98 26.82 0.98
N VAL A 58 9.90 25.92 0.61
CA VAL A 58 10.28 24.72 1.38
C VAL A 58 11.44 25.08 2.31
N GLN A 59 11.29 24.83 3.61
CA GLN A 59 12.41 24.81 4.56
C GLN A 59 12.66 23.37 5.03
N ASN A 60 13.89 22.89 4.76
CA ASN A 60 14.43 21.62 5.22
C ASN A 60 14.71 21.65 6.72
N VAL A 61 14.35 20.60 7.45
CA VAL A 61 14.87 20.35 8.80
C VAL A 61 15.47 18.95 8.86
N ASN A 62 16.77 18.88 9.15
CA ASN A 62 17.57 17.67 9.33
C ASN A 62 17.18 16.93 10.61
N CYS A 63 17.07 15.60 10.56
CA CYS A 63 16.90 14.75 11.74
C CYS A 63 18.25 14.26 12.27
N ALA A 64 18.60 14.64 13.51
CA ALA A 64 19.66 14.00 14.29
C ALA A 64 19.09 12.88 15.19
N LYS A 65 19.90 11.83 15.42
CA LYS A 65 19.57 10.57 16.13
C LYS A 65 19.22 10.79 17.62
N PRO A 66 18.34 9.96 18.24
CA PRO A 66 18.14 9.99 19.68
C PRO A 66 19.01 8.95 20.42
N SER A 67 19.58 9.37 21.54
CA SER A 67 20.14 8.51 22.60
C SER A 67 19.05 8.17 23.64
N ILE A 68 19.20 7.00 24.26
CA ILE A 68 18.23 6.39 25.19
C ILE A 68 18.48 6.89 26.63
N ALA A 69 17.45 7.35 27.34
CA ALA A 69 17.37 7.28 28.80
C ALA A 69 15.92 7.45 29.32
N GLY A 70 15.50 6.50 30.19
CA GLY A 70 14.71 6.78 31.40
C GLY A 70 13.20 6.95 31.28
N SER A 71 12.47 6.01 31.87
CA SER A 71 11.03 6.05 32.13
C SER A 71 10.59 7.29 32.93
N LYS A 72 9.85 8.19 32.28
CA LYS A 72 8.89 9.11 32.89
C LYS A 72 7.66 9.17 31.98
N SER A 73 6.48 9.27 32.59
CA SER A 73 5.21 9.48 31.88
C SER A 73 5.38 10.57 30.82
N SER A 74 4.92 10.28 29.60
CA SER A 74 5.10 11.13 28.43
C SER A 74 4.30 12.43 28.58
N GLN A 75 4.91 13.43 29.22
CA GLN A 75 4.52 14.82 29.08
C GLN A 75 5.09 15.32 27.75
N CYS A 76 4.21 15.65 26.81
CA CYS A 76 4.61 16.33 25.58
C CYS A 76 5.18 17.71 25.93
N PRO A 77 6.34 18.11 25.39
CA PRO A 77 6.85 19.46 25.60
C PRO A 77 5.97 20.49 24.90
N ALA A 78 5.54 21.52 25.63
CA ALA A 78 4.82 22.66 25.06
C ALA A 78 5.73 23.45 24.10
N GLN A 79 5.24 23.73 22.89
CA GLN A 79 5.89 24.62 21.93
C GLN A 79 5.22 26.01 21.95
N PRO A 80 5.95 27.08 21.58
CA PRO A 80 5.47 28.46 21.66
C PRO A 80 4.42 28.77 20.60
N GLU A 81 3.51 29.68 20.93
CA GLU A 81 2.34 30.01 20.13
C GLU A 81 2.69 30.67 18.80
N GLY A 82 2.35 30.01 17.68
CA GLY A 82 2.44 30.56 16.34
C GLY A 82 1.15 30.34 15.55
N GLY A 83 0.43 31.43 15.29
CA GLY A 83 -0.55 31.68 14.22
C GLY A 83 -1.34 30.50 13.63
N GLY A 84 -2.31 29.96 14.37
CA GLY A 84 -3.36 29.09 13.85
C GLY A 84 -4.75 29.70 14.07
N LEU A 85 -5.73 29.32 13.24
CA LEU A 85 -7.15 29.71 13.31
C LEU A 85 -7.67 29.74 14.77
N PRO A 86 -8.63 30.64 15.11
CA PRO A 86 -9.02 30.91 16.48
C PRO A 86 -9.38 29.63 17.24
N ARG A 87 -8.66 29.40 18.33
CA ARG A 87 -8.85 28.30 19.27
C ARG A 87 -10.21 28.45 19.94
N ALA A 88 -11.15 27.56 19.65
CA ALA A 88 -12.38 27.48 20.42
C ALA A 88 -12.06 26.95 21.84
N PRO A 89 -12.41 27.68 22.92
CA PRO A 89 -12.20 27.22 24.28
C PRO A 89 -13.04 25.97 24.56
N TRP A 90 -12.48 25.05 25.34
CA TRP A 90 -13.19 23.86 25.81
C TRP A 90 -14.29 24.28 26.78
N VAL A 91 -15.55 23.95 26.45
CA VAL A 91 -16.72 24.17 27.32
C VAL A 91 -17.15 22.80 27.86
N PRO A 92 -17.11 22.59 29.19
CA PRO A 92 -17.66 21.37 29.80
C PRO A 92 -19.12 21.19 29.39
N GLY A 93 -19.47 20.03 28.82
CA GLY A 93 -20.84 19.71 28.38
C GLY A 93 -21.12 19.89 26.89
N THR A 94 -20.14 20.25 26.06
CA THR A 94 -20.30 20.18 24.60
C THR A 94 -20.14 18.74 24.11
N THR A 95 -21.25 18.07 23.81
CA THR A 95 -21.23 16.79 23.10
C THR A 95 -20.64 17.03 21.71
N THR A 96 -19.44 16.48 21.48
CA THR A 96 -18.79 16.51 20.15
C THR A 96 -19.33 15.43 19.21
N GLY A 97 -20.33 14.67 19.67
CA GLY A 97 -21.10 13.73 18.86
C GLY A 97 -22.23 14.44 18.13
N ARG A 98 -22.66 13.91 16.98
CA ARG A 98 -23.87 14.41 16.35
C ARG A 98 -25.09 14.05 17.19
N ALA A 99 -26.08 14.93 17.25
CA ALA A 99 -27.32 14.69 18.00
C ALA A 99 -28.02 13.38 17.59
N GLU A 100 -27.90 12.94 16.33
CA GLU A 100 -28.44 11.64 15.90
C GLU A 100 -27.79 10.43 16.58
N GLU A 101 -26.48 10.49 16.90
CA GLU A 101 -25.71 9.39 17.50
C GLU A 101 -26.01 9.25 19.02
N GLU A 102 -26.63 10.26 19.65
CA GLU A 102 -27.07 10.20 21.05
C GLU A 102 -28.30 9.28 21.24
N ASN A 103 -29.06 9.03 20.16
CA ASN A 103 -30.24 8.17 20.19
C ASN A 103 -29.87 6.69 19.93
N PRO A 104 -30.16 5.75 20.85
CA PRO A 104 -29.89 4.32 20.64
C PRO A 104 -30.52 3.73 19.37
N ALA A 105 -31.64 4.31 18.90
CA ALA A 105 -32.29 3.87 17.67
C ALA A 105 -31.38 4.01 16.44
N PHE A 106 -30.50 5.01 16.39
CA PHE A 106 -29.53 5.19 15.31
C PHE A 106 -28.62 3.97 15.18
N TRP A 107 -28.02 3.54 16.29
CA TRP A 107 -27.11 2.38 16.34
C TRP A 107 -27.84 1.07 16.04
N ASN A 108 -29.03 0.88 16.62
CA ASN A 108 -29.84 -0.32 16.39
C ASN A 108 -30.25 -0.45 14.92
N GLN A 109 -30.64 0.66 14.28
CA GLN A 109 -31.00 0.66 12.87
C GLN A 109 -29.79 0.34 11.97
N GLN A 110 -28.65 0.98 12.19
CA GLN A 110 -27.42 0.70 11.45
C GLN A 110 -27.01 -0.78 11.57
N ALA A 111 -27.07 -1.34 12.78
CA ALA A 111 -26.77 -2.76 13.00
C ALA A 111 -27.76 -3.69 12.28
N ALA A 112 -29.06 -3.39 12.33
CA ALA A 112 -30.08 -4.17 11.64
C ALA A 112 -29.89 -4.14 10.11
N GLU A 113 -29.51 -3.00 9.55
CA GLU A 113 -29.18 -2.86 8.12
C GLU A 113 -27.93 -3.67 7.74
N ALA A 114 -26.87 -3.61 8.55
CA ALA A 114 -25.65 -4.39 8.33
C ALA A 114 -25.91 -5.92 8.38
N ILE A 115 -26.73 -6.39 9.34
CA ILE A 115 -27.15 -7.80 9.40
C ILE A 115 -27.94 -8.19 8.15
N LYS A 116 -28.92 -7.37 7.74
CA LYS A 116 -29.71 -7.61 6.52
C LYS A 116 -28.84 -7.64 5.26
N ALA A 117 -27.83 -6.78 5.16
CA ALA A 117 -26.88 -6.78 4.05
C ALA A 117 -26.02 -8.05 4.05
N THR A 118 -25.51 -8.46 5.22
CA THR A 118 -24.68 -9.66 5.39
C THR A 118 -25.43 -10.94 5.00
N LEU A 119 -26.70 -11.06 5.40
CA LEU A 119 -27.54 -12.22 5.06
C LEU A 119 -27.80 -12.38 3.54
N LYS A 120 -27.60 -11.32 2.76
CA LYS A 120 -27.73 -11.35 1.30
C LYS A 120 -26.45 -11.79 0.59
N ILE A 121 -25.30 -11.83 1.29
CA ILE A 121 -24.04 -12.23 0.69
C ILE A 121 -24.11 -13.73 0.35
N GLN A 122 -23.91 -14.06 -0.92
CA GLN A 122 -23.83 -15.42 -1.40
C GLN A 122 -22.46 -15.66 -2.04
N PRO A 123 -21.82 -16.82 -1.80
CA PRO A 123 -20.57 -17.16 -2.49
C PRO A 123 -20.80 -17.14 -4.00
N MET A 124 -19.96 -16.39 -4.71
CA MET A 124 -20.02 -16.35 -6.16
C MET A 124 -19.16 -17.48 -6.75
N ASN A 125 -19.80 -18.56 -7.19
CA ASN A 125 -19.14 -19.71 -7.80
C ASN A 125 -18.94 -19.50 -9.31
N TYR A 126 -18.01 -18.62 -9.70
CA TYR A 126 -17.64 -18.40 -11.10
C TYR A 126 -16.13 -18.28 -11.27
N GLN A 127 -15.66 -18.49 -12.50
CA GLN A 127 -14.27 -18.21 -12.86
C GLN A 127 -14.12 -16.73 -13.20
N ALA A 128 -13.30 -16.01 -12.43
CA ALA A 128 -13.04 -14.60 -12.69
C ALA A 128 -12.39 -14.37 -14.06
N LYS A 129 -13.01 -13.50 -14.85
CA LYS A 129 -12.48 -13.05 -16.14
C LYS A 129 -11.34 -12.06 -15.93
N ASN A 130 -11.51 -11.15 -14.96
CA ASN A 130 -10.53 -10.12 -14.61
C ASN A 130 -10.03 -10.32 -13.18
N LEU A 131 -8.76 -10.02 -12.95
CA LEU A 131 -8.13 -10.03 -11.63
C LEU A 131 -7.53 -8.65 -11.38
N ILE A 132 -7.87 -8.01 -10.26
CA ILE A 132 -7.29 -6.72 -9.86
C ILE A 132 -6.76 -6.84 -8.42
N LEU A 133 -5.49 -6.52 -8.25
CA LEU A 133 -4.87 -6.44 -6.93
C LEU A 133 -4.47 -4.98 -6.65
N PHE A 134 -5.12 -4.39 -5.66
CA PHE A 134 -4.74 -3.10 -5.09
C PHE A 134 -3.80 -3.34 -3.91
N LEU A 135 -2.57 -2.83 -4.03
CA LEU A 135 -1.55 -2.98 -3.00
C LEU A 135 -1.21 -1.61 -2.41
N GLY A 136 -1.63 -1.38 -1.17
CA GLY A 136 -1.21 -0.21 -0.38
C GLY A 136 0.10 -0.51 0.35
N ASP A 137 1.23 -0.10 -0.21
CA ASP A 137 2.56 -0.34 0.35
C ASP A 137 2.68 0.31 1.74
N GLY A 138 2.94 -0.49 2.78
CA GLY A 138 2.96 -0.04 4.17
C GLY A 138 1.59 0.31 4.78
N MET A 139 0.48 0.03 4.09
CA MET A 139 -0.87 0.43 4.50
C MET A 139 -1.49 -0.53 5.55
N GLY A 140 -0.83 -0.63 6.71
CA GLY A 140 -1.34 -1.41 7.83
C GLY A 140 -2.65 -0.88 8.42
N VAL A 141 -3.27 -1.65 9.32
CA VAL A 141 -4.54 -1.30 9.99
C VAL A 141 -4.55 0.12 10.60
N PRO A 142 -3.47 0.59 11.27
CA PRO A 142 -3.44 1.96 11.78
C PRO A 142 -3.54 3.01 10.67
N THR A 143 -2.83 2.80 9.55
CA THR A 143 -2.86 3.67 8.38
C THR A 143 -4.25 3.71 7.74
N ILE A 144 -4.92 2.55 7.62
CA ILE A 144 -6.29 2.46 7.09
C ILE A 144 -7.23 3.33 7.92
N THR A 145 -7.22 3.19 9.25
CA THR A 145 -8.13 3.94 10.12
C THR A 145 -7.81 5.44 10.15
N ALA A 146 -6.54 5.84 10.17
CA ALA A 146 -6.18 7.26 10.06
C ALA A 146 -6.60 7.85 8.70
N THR A 147 -6.49 7.08 7.62
CA THR A 147 -6.95 7.47 6.28
C THR A 147 -8.46 7.63 6.23
N ARG A 148 -9.21 6.73 6.89
CA ARG A 148 -10.68 6.83 7.03
C ARG A 148 -11.09 8.14 7.67
N ILE A 149 -10.47 8.48 8.81
CA ILE A 149 -10.73 9.73 9.53
C ILE A 149 -10.42 10.92 8.63
N LEU A 150 -9.24 10.94 8.00
CA LEU A 150 -8.84 12.02 7.10
C LEU A 150 -9.81 12.18 5.93
N LYS A 151 -10.18 11.08 5.26
CA LYS A 151 -11.09 11.11 4.11
C LYS A 151 -12.44 11.69 4.50
N GLY A 152 -13.00 11.26 5.63
CA GLY A 152 -14.26 11.82 6.13
C GLY A 152 -14.15 13.31 6.44
N GLN A 153 -13.06 13.74 7.07
CA GLN A 153 -12.81 15.17 7.37
C GLN A 153 -12.68 16.01 6.11
N LEU A 154 -11.97 15.52 5.08
CA LEU A 154 -11.88 16.17 3.78
C LEU A 154 -13.23 16.27 3.05
N GLN A 155 -14.22 15.48 3.46
CA GLN A 155 -15.60 15.52 2.96
C GLN A 155 -16.54 16.33 3.88
N GLY A 156 -16.01 17.03 4.89
CA GLY A 156 -16.81 17.79 5.84
C GLY A 156 -17.56 16.94 6.86
N LYS A 157 -17.19 15.67 7.03
CA LYS A 157 -17.71 14.75 8.05
C LYS A 157 -16.79 14.70 9.27
N LEU A 158 -17.20 14.00 10.34
CA LEU A 158 -16.40 13.91 11.57
C LEU A 158 -15.20 12.97 11.41
N GLY A 159 -15.26 12.06 10.44
CA GLY A 159 -14.12 11.23 10.04
C GLY A 159 -14.43 9.74 10.15
N PRO A 160 -14.32 9.15 11.36
CA PRO A 160 -14.24 7.69 11.53
C PRO A 160 -15.51 6.94 11.09
N GLU A 161 -16.67 7.59 11.07
CA GLU A 161 -17.94 7.03 10.58
C GLU A 161 -18.02 6.92 9.04
N THR A 162 -17.10 7.56 8.32
CA THR A 162 -17.15 7.61 6.86
C THR A 162 -16.40 6.41 6.27
N PRO A 163 -17.08 5.46 5.61
CA PRO A 163 -16.40 4.31 5.03
C PRO A 163 -15.44 4.73 3.90
N LEU A 164 -14.29 4.07 3.87
CA LEU A 164 -13.43 4.00 2.69
C LEU A 164 -14.11 3.12 1.62
N ALA A 165 -13.69 3.23 0.37
CA ALA A 165 -14.16 2.32 -0.68
C ALA A 165 -13.76 0.87 -0.37
N MET A 166 -12.56 0.66 0.18
CA MET A 166 -12.12 -0.67 0.63
C MET A 166 -12.95 -1.24 1.80
N ASP A 167 -13.62 -0.40 2.59
CA ASP A 167 -14.47 -0.85 3.70
C ASP A 167 -15.78 -1.49 3.22
N ALA A 168 -16.15 -1.27 1.95
CA ALA A 168 -17.32 -1.88 1.34
C ALA A 168 -17.07 -3.32 0.87
N PHE A 169 -15.84 -3.82 0.92
CA PHE A 169 -15.52 -5.18 0.48
C PHE A 169 -16.14 -6.21 1.44
N PRO A 170 -16.89 -7.21 0.94
CA PRO A 170 -17.68 -8.12 1.79
C PRO A 170 -16.84 -9.18 2.52
N TYR A 171 -15.59 -9.39 2.11
CA TYR A 171 -14.71 -10.41 2.66
C TYR A 171 -13.42 -9.79 3.20
N VAL A 172 -13.11 -10.08 4.45
CA VAL A 172 -11.91 -9.57 5.14
C VAL A 172 -11.13 -10.74 5.73
N ALA A 173 -9.81 -10.69 5.61
CA ALA A 173 -8.89 -11.64 6.23
C ALA A 173 -7.65 -10.92 6.76
N LEU A 174 -6.97 -11.53 7.72
CA LEU A 174 -5.65 -11.08 8.18
C LEU A 174 -4.55 -11.86 7.45
N SER A 175 -3.55 -11.12 6.94
CA SER A 175 -2.40 -11.70 6.25
C SER A 175 -1.15 -11.68 7.14
N LYS A 176 -0.45 -12.81 7.25
CA LYS A 176 0.81 -12.93 8.02
C LYS A 176 2.01 -12.60 7.14
N THR A 177 2.62 -11.44 7.35
CA THR A 177 3.55 -10.82 6.38
C THR A 177 5.02 -11.20 6.52
N TYR A 178 5.44 -11.92 7.56
CA TYR A 178 6.85 -12.28 7.77
C TYR A 178 7.53 -12.85 6.51
N ASN A 179 8.76 -12.44 6.20
CA ASN A 179 9.61 -13.12 5.22
C ASN A 179 10.21 -14.38 5.85
N VAL A 180 10.71 -15.30 5.04
CA VAL A 180 11.25 -16.57 5.56
C VAL A 180 12.38 -16.34 6.56
N ASP A 181 13.21 -15.32 6.34
CA ASP A 181 14.37 -14.97 7.15
C ASP A 181 14.17 -13.76 8.09
N ARG A 182 13.00 -13.08 8.04
CA ARG A 182 12.73 -11.86 8.84
C ARG A 182 11.28 -11.80 9.33
N GLN A 183 11.12 -11.55 10.62
CA GLN A 183 9.79 -11.35 11.23
C GLN A 183 9.12 -10.06 10.75
N VAL A 184 9.88 -8.97 10.67
CA VAL A 184 9.47 -7.71 10.01
C VAL A 184 10.02 -7.75 8.58
N PRO A 185 9.15 -7.86 7.57
CA PRO A 185 9.57 -8.07 6.19
C PRO A 185 10.01 -6.77 5.50
N ASP A 186 10.46 -6.88 4.25
CA ASP A 186 10.42 -5.76 3.29
C ASP A 186 9.45 -6.02 2.13
N SER A 187 9.25 -4.99 1.30
CA SER A 187 8.39 -5.04 0.11
C SER A 187 8.80 -6.09 -0.94
N ALA A 188 10.08 -6.49 -1.02
CA ALA A 188 10.56 -7.44 -2.02
C ALA A 188 10.15 -8.88 -1.70
N GLY A 189 10.46 -9.34 -0.48
CA GLY A 189 10.10 -10.69 -0.06
C GLY A 189 8.58 -10.87 0.02
N THR A 190 7.83 -9.81 0.40
CA THR A 190 6.36 -9.82 0.42
C THR A 190 5.76 -9.80 -0.98
N ALA A 191 6.32 -9.02 -1.93
CA ALA A 191 5.89 -9.04 -3.32
C ALA A 191 5.93 -10.45 -3.92
N THR A 192 7.00 -11.19 -3.63
CA THR A 192 7.10 -12.60 -4.05
C THR A 192 5.98 -13.46 -3.43
N ALA A 193 5.61 -13.19 -2.18
CA ALA A 193 4.52 -13.91 -1.52
C ALA A 193 3.16 -13.64 -2.16
N TYR A 194 2.74 -12.38 -2.28
CA TYR A 194 1.38 -12.06 -2.77
C TYR A 194 1.24 -12.08 -4.29
N LEU A 195 2.33 -11.98 -5.06
CA LEU A 195 2.29 -12.05 -6.54
C LEU A 195 2.67 -13.41 -7.09
N CYS A 196 3.57 -14.15 -6.44
CA CYS A 196 3.99 -15.47 -6.92
C CYS A 196 3.36 -16.63 -6.13
N GLY A 197 2.90 -16.38 -4.90
CA GLY A 197 2.35 -17.41 -4.02
C GLY A 197 3.42 -18.17 -3.22
N VAL A 198 4.64 -17.64 -3.12
CA VAL A 198 5.78 -18.26 -2.43
C VAL A 198 6.45 -17.24 -1.53
N LYS A 199 6.63 -17.56 -0.24
CA LYS A 199 7.41 -16.68 0.65
C LYS A 199 8.90 -16.73 0.28
N ALA A 200 9.54 -15.57 0.32
CA ALA A 200 10.93 -15.40 -0.04
C ALA A 200 11.74 -14.76 1.10
N ASN A 201 13.04 -14.58 0.85
CA ASN A 201 13.93 -13.86 1.75
C ASN A 201 13.83 -12.35 1.54
N TYR A 202 14.13 -11.61 2.60
CA TYR A 202 14.26 -10.15 2.59
C TYR A 202 15.12 -9.65 1.42
N GLN A 203 14.67 -8.58 0.76
CA GLN A 203 15.32 -7.91 -0.39
C GLN A 203 15.46 -8.73 -1.68
N THR A 204 14.86 -9.92 -1.76
CA THR A 204 14.81 -10.75 -2.98
C THR A 204 13.42 -10.67 -3.64
N ILE A 205 13.35 -10.69 -4.96
CA ILE A 205 12.11 -10.52 -5.75
C ILE A 205 11.97 -11.67 -6.72
N GLY A 206 10.80 -12.33 -6.72
CA GLY A 206 10.47 -13.36 -7.71
C GLY A 206 11.38 -14.59 -7.64
N VAL A 207 12.04 -14.83 -6.51
CA VAL A 207 12.86 -16.01 -6.26
C VAL A 207 12.47 -16.67 -4.93
N SER A 208 12.61 -17.98 -4.84
CA SER A 208 12.34 -18.75 -3.63
C SER A 208 13.34 -18.41 -2.52
N ALA A 209 13.03 -18.81 -1.29
CA ALA A 209 13.92 -18.63 -0.14
C ALA A 209 15.22 -19.47 -0.21
N ALA A 210 15.43 -20.29 -1.24
CA ALA A 210 16.73 -20.91 -1.50
C ALA A 210 17.74 -19.92 -2.12
N ALA A 211 17.27 -18.86 -2.79
CA ALA A 211 18.12 -17.76 -3.24
C ALA A 211 18.63 -16.93 -2.05
N ARG A 212 19.79 -16.27 -2.21
CA ARG A 212 20.44 -15.48 -1.17
C ARG A 212 20.63 -14.04 -1.60
N TYR A 213 20.32 -13.12 -0.69
CA TYR A 213 20.40 -11.69 -0.95
C TYR A 213 21.77 -11.31 -1.55
N SER A 214 21.73 -10.61 -2.68
CA SER A 214 22.87 -10.12 -3.43
C SER A 214 23.88 -11.17 -3.93
N GLN A 215 23.51 -12.46 -3.95
CA GLN A 215 24.34 -13.54 -4.49
C GLN A 215 23.78 -14.03 -5.83
N CYS A 216 24.24 -13.43 -6.93
CA CYS A 216 23.69 -13.66 -8.27
C CYS A 216 23.61 -15.15 -8.65
N ASN A 217 24.67 -15.91 -8.34
CA ASN A 217 24.78 -17.35 -8.58
C ASN A 217 23.69 -18.22 -7.90
N THR A 218 22.94 -17.67 -6.94
CA THR A 218 21.82 -18.36 -6.28
C THR A 218 20.45 -18.08 -6.92
N THR A 219 20.41 -17.32 -8.03
CA THR A 219 19.17 -16.97 -8.72
C THR A 219 18.62 -18.15 -9.53
N LEU A 220 19.49 -18.76 -10.34
CA LEU A 220 19.12 -19.80 -11.30
C LEU A 220 18.52 -21.02 -10.60
N GLY A 221 17.35 -21.45 -11.06
CA GLY A 221 16.60 -22.58 -10.52
C GLY A 221 15.72 -22.23 -9.32
N ASN A 222 15.80 -20.99 -8.83
CA ASN A 222 14.99 -20.50 -7.72
C ASN A 222 13.91 -19.51 -8.16
N GLU A 223 13.77 -19.21 -9.46
CA GLU A 223 12.76 -18.30 -9.97
C GLU A 223 11.34 -18.83 -9.71
N VAL A 224 10.44 -17.94 -9.27
CA VAL A 224 9.03 -18.25 -9.04
C VAL A 224 8.14 -17.33 -9.87
N VAL A 225 7.23 -17.93 -10.64
CA VAL A 225 6.43 -17.24 -11.66
C VAL A 225 5.23 -16.51 -11.03
N SER A 226 5.07 -15.24 -11.36
CA SER A 226 3.96 -14.44 -10.82
C SER A 226 2.59 -14.86 -11.38
N VAL A 227 1.52 -14.47 -10.71
CA VAL A 227 0.15 -14.63 -11.22
C VAL A 227 -0.04 -13.80 -12.49
N LEU A 228 0.60 -12.63 -12.58
CA LEU A 228 0.56 -11.78 -13.77
C LEU A 228 1.20 -12.47 -14.98
N GLN A 229 2.39 -13.06 -14.82
CA GLN A 229 3.04 -13.86 -15.87
C GLN A 229 2.18 -15.07 -16.28
N ARG A 230 1.55 -15.75 -15.31
CA ARG A 230 0.59 -16.83 -15.59
C ARG A 230 -0.64 -16.35 -16.36
N ALA A 231 -1.19 -15.19 -16.01
CA ALA A 231 -2.32 -14.58 -16.70
C ALA A 231 -1.98 -14.23 -18.16
N GLN A 232 -0.80 -13.67 -18.40
CA GLN A 232 -0.31 -13.42 -19.76
C GLN A 232 -0.18 -14.72 -20.56
N ARG A 233 0.41 -15.77 -19.97
CA ARG A 233 0.53 -17.09 -20.62
C ARG A 233 -0.83 -17.72 -20.94
N ALA A 234 -1.86 -17.37 -20.17
CA ALA A 234 -3.25 -17.73 -20.43
C ALA A 234 -3.96 -16.80 -21.43
N GLY A 235 -3.22 -15.93 -22.15
CA GLY A 235 -3.76 -15.04 -23.18
C GLY A 235 -4.45 -13.78 -22.66
N LYS A 236 -4.33 -13.45 -21.37
CA LYS A 236 -4.91 -12.22 -20.81
C LYS A 236 -3.98 -11.03 -21.06
N SER A 237 -4.56 -9.87 -21.32
CA SER A 237 -3.86 -8.59 -21.22
C SER A 237 -3.42 -8.36 -19.78
N VAL A 238 -2.22 -7.80 -19.60
CA VAL A 238 -1.64 -7.56 -18.27
C VAL A 238 -1.06 -6.16 -18.18
N GLY A 239 -1.14 -5.58 -16.99
CA GLY A 239 -0.62 -4.23 -16.74
C GLY A 239 -0.22 -4.02 -15.29
N ILE A 240 0.67 -3.04 -15.09
CA ILE A 240 1.06 -2.54 -13.77
C ILE A 240 0.85 -1.04 -13.72
N VAL A 241 0.35 -0.56 -12.58
CA VAL A 241 0.16 0.86 -12.28
C VAL A 241 0.70 1.10 -10.87
N THR A 242 1.58 2.09 -10.72
CA THR A 242 2.20 2.42 -9.43
C THR A 242 2.56 3.90 -9.39
N THR A 243 2.55 4.51 -8.21
CA THR A 243 3.08 5.87 -7.99
C THR A 243 4.59 5.88 -7.71
N THR A 244 5.20 4.70 -7.53
CA THR A 244 6.65 4.54 -7.39
C THR A 244 7.34 4.41 -8.75
N ARG A 245 8.65 4.13 -8.76
CA ARG A 245 9.34 3.66 -9.96
C ARG A 245 8.77 2.28 -10.36
N VAL A 246 8.50 2.02 -11.63
CA VAL A 246 7.96 0.72 -12.07
C VAL A 246 8.92 -0.45 -11.81
N GLN A 247 10.19 -0.15 -11.55
CA GLN A 247 11.25 -1.06 -11.13
C GLN A 247 11.34 -1.26 -9.60
N HIS A 248 10.42 -0.67 -8.82
CA HIS A 248 10.41 -0.85 -7.36
C HIS A 248 10.03 -2.29 -7.00
N ALA A 249 10.31 -2.71 -5.76
CA ALA A 249 10.11 -4.09 -5.32
C ALA A 249 8.69 -4.62 -5.57
N SER A 250 7.68 -3.85 -5.18
CA SER A 250 6.25 -4.20 -5.27
C SER A 250 5.78 -4.45 -6.71
N PRO A 251 5.95 -3.51 -7.68
CA PRO A 251 5.64 -3.79 -9.08
C PRO A 251 6.57 -4.85 -9.69
N ALA A 252 7.86 -4.87 -9.33
CA ALA A 252 8.84 -5.82 -9.87
C ALA A 252 8.53 -7.28 -9.57
N GLY A 253 7.85 -7.60 -8.46
CA GLY A 253 7.40 -8.97 -8.18
C GLY A 253 6.44 -9.56 -9.23
N ASN A 254 5.87 -8.73 -10.11
CA ASN A 254 5.07 -9.22 -11.23
C ASN A 254 5.90 -9.78 -12.39
N TYR A 255 7.17 -9.39 -12.54
CA TYR A 255 7.93 -9.67 -13.75
C TYR A 255 9.40 -10.02 -13.53
N ALA A 256 10.02 -9.58 -12.44
CA ALA A 256 11.45 -9.71 -12.20
C ALA A 256 11.77 -10.90 -11.30
N HIS A 257 12.92 -11.50 -11.55
CA HIS A 257 13.58 -12.51 -10.72
C HIS A 257 14.98 -11.97 -10.37
N VAL A 258 15.15 -11.44 -9.17
CA VAL A 258 16.40 -10.84 -8.71
C VAL A 258 16.68 -11.12 -7.24
N VAL A 259 17.94 -11.36 -6.92
CA VAL A 259 18.41 -11.53 -5.54
C VAL A 259 18.71 -10.21 -4.83
N ASN A 260 18.59 -9.07 -5.51
CA ASN A 260 18.79 -7.77 -4.89
C ASN A 260 17.83 -6.74 -5.52
N ARG A 261 16.85 -6.30 -4.74
CA ARG A 261 15.86 -5.30 -5.14
C ARG A 261 16.44 -3.94 -5.59
N ASN A 262 17.72 -3.68 -5.31
CA ASN A 262 18.37 -2.42 -5.65
C ASN A 262 19.00 -2.44 -7.06
N TRP A 263 18.95 -3.56 -7.78
CA TRP A 263 19.45 -3.68 -9.16
C TRP A 263 18.46 -3.09 -10.17
N TYR A 264 18.13 -1.81 -10.03
CA TYR A 264 17.14 -1.11 -10.87
C TYR A 264 17.58 -1.00 -12.33
N ALA A 265 18.86 -0.72 -12.56
CA ALA A 265 19.53 -0.68 -13.87
C ALA A 265 20.89 -1.40 -13.78
N ASP A 266 21.51 -1.68 -14.92
CA ASP A 266 22.85 -2.27 -15.01
C ASP A 266 23.89 -1.46 -14.21
N ALA A 267 23.80 -0.13 -14.23
CA ALA A 267 24.66 0.77 -13.44
C ALA A 267 24.56 0.60 -11.91
N SER A 268 23.49 -0.03 -11.41
CA SER A 268 23.29 -0.33 -9.98
C SER A 268 23.72 -1.74 -9.59
N MET A 269 24.31 -2.51 -10.52
CA MET A 269 24.74 -3.88 -10.29
C MET A 269 26.26 -3.96 -10.08
N PRO A 270 26.74 -4.84 -9.19
CA PRO A 270 28.17 -5.13 -9.11
C PRO A 270 28.64 -5.86 -10.37
N ALA A 271 29.88 -5.61 -10.80
CA ALA A 271 30.46 -6.23 -11.99
C ALA A 271 30.36 -7.77 -11.98
N ALA A 272 30.54 -8.40 -10.80
CA ALA A 272 30.40 -9.85 -10.64
C ALA A 272 28.98 -10.36 -10.95
N ALA A 273 27.92 -9.58 -10.67
CA ALA A 273 26.55 -9.97 -11.00
C ALA A 273 26.27 -9.83 -12.50
N LEU A 274 26.80 -8.79 -13.15
CA LEU A 274 26.71 -8.62 -14.60
C LEU A 274 27.43 -9.76 -15.34
N GLN A 275 28.63 -10.14 -14.87
CA GLN A 275 29.38 -11.29 -15.38
C GLN A 275 28.68 -12.63 -15.09
N GLY A 276 28.01 -12.73 -13.93
CA GLY A 276 27.19 -13.87 -13.54
C GLY A 276 25.85 -13.99 -14.28
N ASN A 277 25.63 -13.19 -15.32
CA ASN A 277 24.43 -13.17 -16.17
C ASN A 277 23.11 -12.83 -15.43
N CYS A 278 23.18 -12.23 -14.24
CA CYS A 278 22.01 -11.58 -13.66
C CYS A 278 21.65 -10.34 -14.49
N ARG A 279 20.35 -10.07 -14.61
CA ARG A 279 19.82 -8.93 -15.35
C ARG A 279 19.18 -7.93 -14.41
N ASP A 280 19.34 -6.64 -14.70
CA ASP A 280 18.71 -5.57 -13.95
C ASP A 280 17.19 -5.58 -14.11
N ILE A 281 16.49 -4.98 -13.15
CA ILE A 281 15.03 -4.97 -13.09
C ILE A 281 14.44 -4.23 -14.31
N ALA A 282 15.03 -3.11 -14.74
CA ALA A 282 14.57 -2.39 -15.92
C ALA A 282 14.68 -3.25 -17.20
N TRP A 283 15.77 -4.00 -17.37
CA TRP A 283 15.88 -4.94 -18.48
C TRP A 283 14.79 -6.02 -18.41
N GLN A 284 14.59 -6.62 -17.23
CA GLN A 284 13.57 -7.65 -17.01
C GLN A 284 12.14 -7.15 -17.24
N LEU A 285 11.84 -5.88 -16.97
CA LEU A 285 10.55 -5.25 -17.24
C LEU A 285 10.14 -5.36 -18.72
N VAL A 286 11.09 -5.16 -19.63
CA VAL A 286 10.85 -5.18 -21.08
C VAL A 286 10.87 -6.59 -21.65
N HIS A 287 11.64 -7.50 -21.05
CA HIS A 287 11.94 -8.79 -21.66
C HIS A 287 11.18 -9.98 -21.06
N ASN A 288 10.81 -9.95 -19.78
CA ASN A 288 10.19 -11.10 -19.12
C ASN A 288 8.66 -11.16 -19.35
N VAL A 289 8.03 -10.02 -19.59
CA VAL A 289 6.58 -9.86 -19.67
C VAL A 289 6.21 -8.92 -20.82
N ASN A 290 5.28 -9.37 -21.67
CA ASN A 290 4.69 -8.61 -22.73
C ASN A 290 3.53 -7.74 -22.20
N PHE A 291 3.86 -6.68 -21.47
CA PHE A 291 2.86 -5.79 -20.87
C PHE A 291 2.00 -5.07 -21.91
N THR A 292 0.69 -4.98 -21.63
CA THR A 292 -0.22 -4.08 -22.35
C THR A 292 -0.11 -2.65 -21.83
N VAL A 293 0.05 -2.48 -20.50
CA VAL A 293 0.12 -1.17 -19.84
C VAL A 293 1.21 -1.18 -18.76
N ILE A 294 2.06 -0.15 -18.76
CA ILE A 294 3.02 0.13 -17.70
C ILE A 294 2.87 1.62 -17.34
N LEU A 295 2.41 1.92 -16.13
CA LEU A 295 2.27 3.30 -15.65
C LEU A 295 2.97 3.48 -14.31
N GLY A 296 3.86 4.47 -14.23
CA GLY A 296 4.56 4.87 -13.01
C GLY A 296 5.80 5.71 -13.30
N GLY A 297 6.67 5.86 -12.32
CA GLY A 297 7.95 6.57 -12.46
C GLY A 297 9.10 5.67 -12.94
N GLY A 298 10.33 6.19 -12.86
CA GLY A 298 11.56 5.39 -13.08
C GLY A 298 12.20 5.54 -14.46
N ARG A 299 11.96 6.66 -15.16
CA ARG A 299 12.52 6.94 -16.50
C ARG A 299 14.05 6.78 -16.56
N LYS A 300 14.77 7.29 -15.56
CA LYS A 300 16.25 7.28 -15.53
C LYS A 300 16.90 5.88 -15.65
N TYR A 301 16.18 4.81 -15.28
CA TYR A 301 16.70 3.43 -15.36
C TYR A 301 16.58 2.82 -16.76
N MET A 302 15.87 3.50 -17.66
CA MET A 302 15.47 2.97 -18.97
C MET A 302 16.33 3.51 -20.11
N THR A 303 17.00 4.65 -19.92
CA THR A 303 17.74 5.35 -20.98
C THR A 303 19.25 5.36 -20.74
N PRO A 304 20.07 5.50 -21.80
CA PRO A 304 21.53 5.57 -21.71
C PRO A 304 22.03 6.66 -20.76
N ALA A 305 23.23 6.44 -20.21
CA ALA A 305 23.92 7.41 -19.37
C ALA A 305 24.00 8.79 -20.05
N GLY A 306 23.49 9.81 -19.37
CA GLY A 306 23.53 11.20 -19.86
C GLY A 306 22.34 11.63 -20.71
N THR A 307 21.40 10.74 -21.07
CA THR A 307 20.15 11.12 -21.75
C THR A 307 19.32 12.06 -20.84
N PRO A 308 19.01 13.31 -21.24
CA PRO A 308 18.24 14.23 -20.42
C PRO A 308 16.83 13.72 -20.12
N ASP A 309 16.34 13.89 -18.87
CA ASP A 309 14.94 13.61 -18.56
C ASP A 309 14.03 14.65 -19.25
N PRO A 310 12.93 14.23 -19.92
CA PRO A 310 12.07 15.15 -20.67
C PRO A 310 11.34 16.18 -19.80
N GLU A 311 11.10 15.88 -18.52
CA GLU A 311 10.44 16.79 -17.57
C GLU A 311 11.46 17.68 -16.85
N TYR A 312 12.68 17.18 -16.68
CA TYR A 312 13.75 17.84 -15.94
C TYR A 312 15.07 17.94 -16.76
N PRO A 313 15.07 18.51 -17.97
CA PRO A 313 16.22 18.45 -18.88
C PRO A 313 17.47 19.18 -18.38
N SER A 314 17.32 20.11 -17.43
CA SER A 314 18.41 20.85 -16.79
C SER A 314 18.98 20.17 -15.54
N TYR A 315 18.37 19.08 -15.06
CA TYR A 315 18.77 18.41 -13.82
C TYR A 315 19.54 17.13 -14.15
N VAL A 316 20.87 17.22 -14.15
CA VAL A 316 21.77 16.10 -14.49
C VAL A 316 21.53 14.84 -13.67
N ASP A 317 21.07 14.97 -12.42
CA ASP A 317 20.76 13.84 -11.53
C ASP A 317 19.51 13.05 -11.95
N GLN A 318 18.69 13.61 -12.84
CA GLN A 318 17.52 12.96 -13.43
C GLN A 318 17.83 12.26 -14.75
N ASN A 319 19.02 12.49 -15.33
CA ASN A 319 19.40 11.89 -16.60
C ASN A 319 19.42 10.36 -16.51
N GLY A 320 19.28 9.72 -17.67
CA GLY A 320 19.48 8.29 -17.85
C GLY A 320 20.81 7.83 -17.24
N ILE A 321 20.80 6.62 -16.68
CA ILE A 321 21.96 6.07 -15.95
C ILE A 321 22.51 4.78 -16.57
N ARG A 322 21.88 4.24 -17.62
CA ARG A 322 22.29 2.92 -18.15
C ARG A 322 23.68 2.96 -18.77
N THR A 323 24.55 2.06 -18.34
CA THR A 323 25.95 1.97 -18.82
C THR A 323 26.12 1.08 -20.04
N ASP A 324 25.11 0.27 -20.36
CA ASP A 324 25.06 -0.62 -21.52
C ASP A 324 24.61 0.07 -22.81
N ASN A 325 24.41 1.40 -22.77
CA ASN A 325 24.00 2.25 -23.88
C ASN A 325 22.65 1.83 -24.52
N LYS A 326 21.80 1.12 -23.78
CA LYS A 326 20.47 0.70 -24.25
C LYS A 326 19.41 1.75 -23.92
N ASP A 327 18.56 2.04 -24.90
CA ASP A 327 17.26 2.68 -24.67
C ASP A 327 16.17 1.59 -24.61
N LEU A 328 15.73 1.28 -23.39
CA LEU A 328 14.70 0.28 -23.14
C LEU A 328 13.29 0.79 -23.45
N ILE A 329 13.08 2.11 -23.46
CA ILE A 329 11.79 2.70 -23.86
C ILE A 329 11.62 2.51 -25.36
N ALA A 330 12.64 2.86 -26.15
CA ALA A 330 12.66 2.66 -27.59
C ALA A 330 12.48 1.18 -27.95
N GLN A 331 13.24 0.28 -27.32
CA GLN A 331 13.10 -1.17 -27.55
C GLN A 331 11.68 -1.68 -27.25
N TRP A 332 11.07 -1.21 -26.15
CA TRP A 332 9.70 -1.59 -25.85
C TRP A 332 8.73 -1.06 -26.91
N LEU A 333 8.81 0.22 -27.30
CA LEU A 333 7.95 0.81 -28.32
C LEU A 333 8.09 0.12 -29.69
N GLU A 334 9.30 -0.23 -30.10
CA GLU A 334 9.57 -0.99 -31.33
C GLU A 334 8.92 -2.38 -31.31
N SER A 335 8.89 -3.03 -30.14
CA SER A 335 8.16 -4.29 -29.96
C SER A 335 6.64 -4.15 -30.04
N LYS A 336 6.11 -2.91 -30.01
CA LYS A 336 4.68 -2.56 -30.00
C LYS A 336 4.28 -1.81 -31.29
N GLN A 337 4.45 -2.41 -32.46
CA GLN A 337 3.93 -1.81 -33.69
C GLN A 337 2.41 -1.55 -33.56
N GLY A 338 2.01 -0.27 -33.44
CA GLY A 338 0.61 0.18 -33.41
C GLY A 338 0.14 0.97 -32.16
N ALA A 339 0.94 1.14 -31.11
CA ALA A 339 0.52 1.83 -29.89
C ALA A 339 0.91 3.33 -29.88
N ARG A 340 -0.05 4.26 -30.08
CA ARG A 340 0.15 5.73 -30.20
C ARG A 340 -0.34 6.56 -28.99
N ILE A 341 -0.34 5.98 -27.79
CA ILE A 341 -0.95 6.58 -26.58
C ILE A 341 0.03 7.52 -25.82
N ASP A 342 1.33 7.44 -26.10
CA ASP A 342 2.42 8.08 -25.32
C ASP A 342 2.44 9.63 -25.31
N HIS A 343 1.70 10.31 -26.21
CA HIS A 343 1.80 11.77 -26.37
C HIS A 343 1.02 12.63 -25.34
N GLY A 344 0.38 12.07 -24.30
CA GLY A 344 -0.72 12.76 -23.60
C GLY A 344 -0.61 13.14 -22.10
N HIS A 345 0.41 12.74 -21.33
CA HIS A 345 0.24 12.62 -19.86
C HIS A 345 1.28 13.30 -18.94
N HIS A 346 2.02 14.31 -19.41
CA HIS A 346 2.93 15.07 -18.54
C HIS A 346 2.16 16.14 -17.74
N ASP A 347 2.17 16.08 -16.39
CA ASP A 347 2.11 17.23 -15.44
C ASP A 347 1.88 16.79 -13.96
N GLY A 348 2.68 15.83 -13.47
CA GLY A 348 2.53 15.27 -12.12
C GLY A 348 2.95 16.23 -10.99
N ILE A 349 2.12 16.37 -9.94
CA ILE A 349 2.49 17.04 -8.68
C ILE A 349 2.05 16.19 -7.46
N ALA A 350 2.87 16.25 -6.40
CA ALA A 350 2.93 15.32 -5.28
C ALA A 350 2.89 16.04 -3.91
N GLN A 351 1.93 15.65 -3.05
CA GLN A 351 2.03 15.72 -1.59
C GLN A 351 1.46 14.39 -1.08
N ARG A 352 2.25 13.48 -0.48
CA ARG A 352 2.06 12.04 -0.75
C ARG A 352 2.28 11.03 0.40
N ALA A 353 1.41 10.98 1.40
CA ALA A 353 1.34 9.77 2.25
C ALA A 353 -0.09 9.40 2.62
N LEU A 354 -0.75 10.21 3.46
CA LEU A 354 -2.18 10.00 3.74
C LEU A 354 -3.06 10.43 2.57
N THR A 355 -2.62 11.45 1.83
CA THR A 355 -3.15 11.80 0.51
C THR A 355 -2.96 10.67 -0.49
N GLU A 356 -1.82 9.96 -0.50
CA GLU A 356 -1.67 8.76 -1.37
C GLU A 356 -2.61 7.64 -0.96
N ALA A 357 -2.84 7.44 0.34
CA ALA A 357 -3.82 6.46 0.81
C ALA A 357 -5.26 6.86 0.43
N VAL A 358 -5.58 8.16 0.44
CA VAL A 358 -6.86 8.68 -0.08
C VAL A 358 -6.96 8.50 -1.60
N GLU A 359 -5.90 8.78 -2.37
CA GLU A 359 -5.88 8.54 -3.82
C GLU A 359 -5.93 7.05 -4.17
N PHE A 360 -5.31 6.20 -3.37
CA PHE A 360 -5.40 4.75 -3.49
C PHE A 360 -6.84 4.27 -3.29
N ASP A 361 -7.53 4.77 -2.27
CA ASP A 361 -8.95 4.47 -2.05
C ASP A 361 -9.86 5.01 -3.17
N ARG A 362 -9.54 6.17 -3.75
CA ARG A 362 -10.21 6.70 -4.96
C ARG A 362 -9.97 5.80 -6.18
N ALA A 363 -8.78 5.25 -6.34
CA ALA A 363 -8.48 4.31 -7.42
C ALA A 363 -9.27 3.00 -7.28
N ILE A 364 -9.44 2.49 -6.05
CA ILE A 364 -10.30 1.33 -5.75
C ILE A 364 -11.75 1.64 -6.15
N GLN A 365 -12.28 2.78 -5.70
CA GLN A 365 -13.63 3.22 -6.04
C GLN A 365 -13.80 3.30 -7.56
N ARG A 366 -12.85 3.94 -8.26
CA ARG A 366 -12.92 4.13 -9.71
C ARG A 366 -12.91 2.80 -10.47
N ALA A 367 -12.15 1.82 -10.02
CA ALA A 367 -12.15 0.50 -10.65
C ALA A 367 -13.46 -0.26 -10.43
N GLY A 368 -14.08 -0.13 -9.25
CA GLY A 368 -15.42 -0.68 -8.97
C GLY A 368 -16.49 -0.11 -9.91
N GLU A 369 -16.38 1.17 -10.27
CA GLU A 369 -17.28 1.82 -11.26
C GLU A 369 -17.04 1.33 -12.70
N LEU A 370 -15.82 0.87 -13.01
CA LEU A 370 -15.40 0.49 -14.36
C LEU A 370 -15.46 -1.02 -14.62
N THR A 371 -15.75 -1.82 -13.60
CA THR A 371 -15.76 -3.29 -13.71
C THR A 371 -17.02 -3.89 -13.11
N LYS A 372 -17.37 -5.10 -13.56
CA LYS A 372 -18.48 -5.86 -12.97
C LYS A 372 -17.94 -6.83 -11.94
N GLU A 373 -18.44 -6.76 -10.71
CA GLU A 373 -18.09 -7.68 -9.62
C GLU A 373 -18.44 -9.14 -9.94
N THR A 374 -19.37 -9.39 -10.86
CA THR A 374 -19.75 -10.73 -11.32
C THR A 374 -18.76 -11.36 -12.30
N GLU A 375 -17.78 -10.61 -12.80
CA GLU A 375 -16.72 -11.13 -13.69
C GLU A 375 -15.30 -10.77 -13.21
N THR A 376 -15.18 -10.00 -12.13
CA THR A 376 -13.91 -9.40 -11.68
C THR A 376 -13.66 -9.73 -10.21
N LEU A 377 -12.54 -10.41 -9.94
CA LEU A 377 -12.03 -10.57 -8.59
C LEU A 377 -11.10 -9.40 -8.27
N SER A 378 -11.53 -8.54 -7.34
CA SER A 378 -10.73 -7.45 -6.79
C SER A 378 -10.26 -7.82 -5.39
N VAL A 379 -8.99 -7.57 -5.08
CA VAL A 379 -8.41 -7.74 -3.74
C VAL A 379 -7.70 -6.45 -3.36
N VAL A 380 -7.96 -5.96 -2.16
CA VAL A 380 -7.22 -4.83 -1.55
C VAL A 380 -6.40 -5.38 -0.39
N THR A 381 -5.11 -5.08 -0.36
CA THR A 381 -4.23 -5.53 0.73
C THR A 381 -3.04 -4.60 0.91
N ALA A 382 -2.21 -4.91 1.89
CA ALA A 382 -0.92 -4.28 2.14
C ALA A 382 0.17 -5.35 2.17
N ASP A 383 1.38 -4.99 1.77
CA ASP A 383 2.54 -5.87 1.82
C ASP A 383 3.06 -6.04 3.25
N HIS A 384 3.07 -4.95 4.02
CA HIS A 384 3.36 -4.90 5.44
C HIS A 384 2.72 -3.66 6.11
N SER A 385 2.89 -3.54 7.42
CA SER A 385 2.49 -2.35 8.20
C SER A 385 3.69 -1.43 8.42
N HIS A 386 3.46 -0.29 9.07
CA HIS A 386 4.49 0.51 9.73
C HIS A 386 4.30 0.47 11.25
N VAL A 387 5.28 1.00 11.99
CA VAL A 387 5.19 1.30 13.43
C VAL A 387 4.37 2.58 13.71
N PHE A 388 3.46 2.92 12.81
CA PHE A 388 2.56 4.05 12.96
C PHE A 388 1.43 3.71 13.93
N SER A 389 1.18 4.61 14.88
CA SER A 389 0.08 4.54 15.82
C SER A 389 -0.57 5.92 15.94
N PHE A 390 -1.90 5.96 16.08
CA PHE A 390 -2.64 7.18 16.43
C PHE A 390 -3.37 6.93 17.77
N GLY A 391 -3.31 7.88 18.71
CA GLY A 391 -3.80 7.72 20.08
C GLY A 391 -3.99 9.07 20.78
N GLY A 392 -4.07 9.07 22.11
CA GLY A 392 -4.19 10.32 22.89
C GLY A 392 -5.61 10.84 23.08
N TYR A 393 -6.62 9.95 23.15
CA TYR A 393 -8.00 10.28 23.53
C TYR A 393 -8.57 11.54 22.86
N THR A 394 -8.29 11.74 21.57
CA THR A 394 -8.72 12.92 20.81
C THR A 394 -10.23 12.97 20.67
N LEU A 395 -10.80 14.18 20.68
CA LEU A 395 -12.24 14.38 20.51
C LEU A 395 -12.72 13.95 19.12
N ARG A 396 -14.01 13.62 19.00
CA ARG A 396 -14.62 13.31 17.70
C ARG A 396 -14.60 14.55 16.82
N GLY A 397 -14.25 14.39 15.54
CA GLY A 397 -14.12 15.50 14.59
C GLY A 397 -12.78 16.26 14.65
N SER A 398 -11.96 16.05 15.68
CA SER A 398 -10.60 16.62 15.72
C SER A 398 -9.76 16.15 14.55
N SER A 399 -8.96 17.05 13.98
CA SER A 399 -8.02 16.72 12.91
C SER A 399 -7.15 15.53 13.31
N ILE A 400 -6.95 14.58 12.39
CA ILE A 400 -6.05 13.44 12.61
C ILE A 400 -4.59 13.87 12.88
N PHE A 401 -4.26 15.13 12.60
CA PHE A 401 -2.96 15.75 12.83
C PHE A 401 -2.90 16.64 14.09
N GLU A 402 -4.01 16.79 14.82
CA GLU A 402 -4.05 17.62 16.03
C GLU A 402 -3.23 16.98 17.16
N THR A 403 -2.68 17.81 18.05
CA THR A 403 -2.03 17.35 19.27
C THR A 403 -3.06 16.94 20.32
N CYS A 404 -2.73 15.92 21.12
CA CYS A 404 -3.53 15.52 22.27
C CYS A 404 -3.68 16.71 23.22
N ARG A 405 -4.92 17.12 23.51
CA ARG A 405 -5.19 18.05 24.61
C ARG A 405 -5.01 17.28 25.91
N THR A 406 -4.32 17.86 26.89
CA THR A 406 -4.31 17.32 28.24
C THR A 406 -5.75 17.28 28.74
N VAL A 407 -6.30 16.09 28.87
CA VAL A 407 -7.49 15.88 29.70
C VAL A 407 -6.99 16.05 31.12
N GLU A 408 -7.21 17.23 31.70
CA GLU A 408 -6.97 17.44 33.11
C GLU A 408 -7.98 16.55 33.84
N TRP A 409 -7.51 15.40 34.34
CA TRP A 409 -8.29 14.59 35.25
C TRP A 409 -8.51 15.46 36.49
N GLN A 410 -9.65 16.15 36.57
CA GLN A 410 -10.11 16.73 37.83
C GLN A 410 -10.38 15.55 38.76
N ILE A 411 -9.35 15.16 39.51
CA ILE A 411 -9.50 14.34 40.70
C ILE A 411 -10.27 15.25 41.66
N HIS A 412 -11.59 15.12 41.74
CA HIS A 412 -12.34 15.72 42.85
C HIS A 412 -11.90 14.97 44.12
N PRO A 413 -11.20 15.60 45.08
CA PRO A 413 -10.98 14.97 46.37
C PRO A 413 -12.32 15.00 47.10
N LEU A 414 -13.08 13.92 47.00
CA LEU A 414 -14.09 13.60 48.01
C LEU A 414 -13.30 13.27 49.28
N TRP A 415 -13.21 14.22 50.21
CA TRP A 415 -13.08 14.07 51.67
C TRP A 415 -12.31 15.26 52.27
N SER A 416 -13.04 16.33 52.56
CA SER A 416 -12.70 17.23 53.68
C SER A 416 -13.95 17.98 54.12
N VAL A 417 -14.88 17.28 54.76
CA VAL A 417 -15.86 17.93 55.64
C VAL A 417 -15.76 17.22 56.99
N ALA A 418 -14.86 17.73 57.84
CA ALA A 418 -14.84 17.35 59.24
C ALA A 418 -16.00 18.06 59.93
N ALA A 419 -17.12 17.35 60.11
CA ALA A 419 -18.15 17.76 61.05
C ALA A 419 -17.68 17.39 62.47
N PRO A 420 -17.77 18.27 63.47
CA PRO A 420 -17.38 17.95 64.84
C PRO A 420 -18.39 16.99 65.48
N VAL A 421 -17.87 15.89 66.05
CA VAL A 421 -18.63 14.89 66.84
C VAL A 421 -18.83 15.44 68.26
N PRO A 422 -20.03 15.36 68.88
CA PRO A 422 -20.23 15.78 70.27
C PRO A 422 -19.64 14.76 71.25
N SER A 423 -18.91 15.25 72.27
CA SER A 423 -18.31 14.46 73.35
C SER A 423 -19.36 13.77 74.24
N PRO A 424 -19.12 12.53 74.72
CA PRO A 424 -20.02 11.87 75.66
C PRO A 424 -19.77 12.35 77.10
N LEU A 425 -20.85 12.72 77.78
CA LEU A 425 -20.91 12.91 79.24
C LEU A 425 -20.73 11.56 79.94
N LEU A 426 -19.60 11.36 80.63
CA LEU A 426 -19.45 10.31 81.64
C LEU A 426 -19.90 10.85 82.99
N ALA A 427 -20.97 10.28 83.53
CA ALA A 427 -21.39 10.43 84.92
C ALA A 427 -20.44 9.63 85.83
N ALA A 428 -19.85 10.30 86.82
CA ALA A 428 -19.18 9.65 87.95
C ALA A 428 -20.12 9.71 89.16
N LEU A 429 -20.44 8.55 89.73
CA LEU A 429 -20.96 8.41 91.09
C LEU A 429 -19.93 7.65 91.93
N PRO A 430 -19.82 7.96 93.24
CA PRO A 430 -18.64 7.64 94.05
C PRO A 430 -18.79 6.29 94.76
N PHE A 431 -17.66 5.65 95.09
CA PHE A 431 -17.59 4.71 96.21
C PHE A 431 -16.33 4.98 97.03
N ALA A 432 -16.57 5.19 98.32
CA ALA A 432 -15.58 5.17 99.38
C ALA A 432 -15.19 3.72 99.70
N GLY A 433 -13.94 3.52 100.09
CA GLY A 433 -13.33 2.27 100.54
C GLY A 433 -11.83 2.44 100.68
#